data_AF-A0A2D4FCE7-F1
#
_entry.id   AF-A0A2D4FCE7-F1
#
_cell.length_a   1.000
_cell.length_b   1.000
_cell.length_c   1.000
_cell.angle_alpha   90.00
_cell.angle_beta   90.00
_cell.angle_gamma   90.00
#
_symmetry.space_group_name_H-M   'P 1'
#
loop_
_entity.id
_entity.type
_entity.pdbx_description
1 polymer ?
#
loop_
_entity_poly.entity_id
_entity_poly.type
_entity_poly.pdbx_seq_one_letter_code
_entity_poly.pdbx_strand_id
1 'polypeptide(L)'
;AKCQAAGAEIGDWRTAVSCPLFCPDNSHYETCIRACDSSCASFSTMQCTRNCFEGCRCNDGYLFDGNACVLLEKCGCTHNELYLKAGETIFSTNCTGKWTCQGLDQVIYEETACQDEEICILQNGVRGCGRREGQCKISREAQ
;
A
#
# COMPACT_ATOMS: atom_id res chain seq x y z
N ALA A 1 -0.94 -20.35 18.01
CA ALA A 1 -2.32 -19.81 17.86
C ALA A 1 -3.19 -19.98 19.10
N LYS A 2 -3.75 -21.17 19.42
CA LYS A 2 -4.70 -21.31 20.57
C LYS A 2 -4.10 -20.90 21.93
N CYS A 3 -2.84 -21.24 22.20
CA CYS A 3 -2.18 -20.86 23.45
C CYS A 3 -1.97 -19.34 23.56
N GLN A 4 -1.51 -18.67 22.49
CA GLN A 4 -1.41 -17.19 22.42
C GLN A 4 -2.77 -16.52 22.62
N ALA A 5 -3.82 -17.04 21.99
CA ALA A 5 -5.18 -16.50 22.15
C ALA A 5 -5.72 -16.63 23.59
N ALA A 6 -5.22 -17.60 24.36
CA ALA A 6 -5.50 -17.75 25.78
C ALA A 6 -4.60 -16.88 26.68
N GLY A 7 -3.72 -16.05 26.10
CA GLY A 7 -2.80 -15.17 26.81
C GLY A 7 -1.53 -15.85 27.32
N ALA A 8 -1.24 -17.08 26.90
CA ALA A 8 0.00 -17.75 27.25
C ALA A 8 1.18 -17.14 26.46
N GLU A 9 2.28 -16.88 27.16
CA GLU A 9 3.52 -16.44 26.54
C GLU A 9 4.20 -17.63 25.84
N ILE A 10 4.44 -17.48 24.54
CA ILE A 10 5.09 -18.51 23.72
C ILE A 10 6.48 -18.01 23.36
N GLY A 11 7.51 -18.71 23.84
CA GLY A 11 8.90 -18.47 23.46
C GLY A 11 9.22 -18.92 22.02
N ASP A 12 10.49 -18.80 21.63
CA ASP A 12 10.95 -19.13 20.27
C ASP A 12 10.98 -20.65 20.01
N TRP A 13 9.80 -21.20 19.72
CA TRP A 13 9.61 -22.61 19.43
C TRP A 13 10.19 -23.01 18.07
N ARG A 14 10.27 -22.08 17.12
CA ARG A 14 10.80 -22.34 15.77
C ARG A 14 12.26 -22.71 15.80
N THR A 15 13.05 -22.02 16.61
CA THR A 15 14.46 -22.36 16.83
C THR A 15 14.59 -23.73 17.51
N ALA A 16 13.74 -24.02 18.51
CA ALA A 16 13.77 -25.29 19.24
C ALA A 16 13.49 -26.52 18.35
N VAL A 17 12.64 -26.38 17.33
CA VAL A 17 12.29 -27.47 16.39
C VAL A 17 12.96 -27.33 15.02
N SER A 18 13.86 -26.36 14.85
CA SER A 18 14.54 -26.07 13.58
C SER A 18 13.57 -25.83 12.40
N CYS A 19 12.55 -25.00 12.60
CA CYS A 19 11.56 -24.61 11.58
C CYS A 19 11.64 -23.11 11.28
N PRO A 20 12.63 -22.65 10.48
CA PRO A 20 12.86 -21.24 10.24
C PRO A 20 11.70 -20.59 9.48
N LEU A 21 11.40 -19.34 9.84
CA LEU A 21 10.51 -18.46 9.10
C LEU A 21 11.35 -17.32 8.51
N PHE A 22 11.23 -17.11 7.21
CA PHE A 22 11.95 -16.04 6.52
C PHE A 22 11.09 -14.80 6.43
N CYS A 23 11.61 -13.69 6.92
CA CYS A 23 10.96 -12.39 6.86
C CYS A 23 11.54 -11.56 5.71
N PRO A 24 10.72 -10.70 5.07
CA PRO A 24 11.19 -9.80 4.01
C PRO A 24 12.19 -8.77 4.55
N ASP A 25 12.82 -8.02 3.63
CA ASP A 25 13.79 -6.99 3.98
C ASP A 25 13.23 -5.99 5.01
N ASN A 26 14.11 -5.56 5.92
CA ASN A 26 13.80 -4.63 7.02
C ASN A 26 12.73 -5.14 7.99
N SER A 27 12.60 -6.46 8.13
CA SER A 27 11.73 -7.09 9.12
C SER A 27 12.40 -8.29 9.79
N HIS A 28 11.89 -8.65 10.97
CA HIS A 28 12.37 -9.79 11.75
C HIS A 28 11.20 -10.59 12.32
N TYR A 29 11.49 -11.84 12.65
CA TYR A 29 10.49 -12.74 13.24
C TYR A 29 10.22 -12.37 14.70
N GLU A 30 8.95 -12.34 15.08
CA GLU A 30 8.51 -12.26 16.48
C GLU A 30 7.33 -13.21 16.73
N THR A 31 7.26 -13.77 17.95
CA THR A 31 6.16 -14.64 18.38
C THR A 31 4.90 -13.88 18.80
N CYS A 32 4.98 -12.55 18.96
CA CYS A 32 3.88 -11.73 19.45
C CYS A 32 3.88 -10.33 18.80
N ILE A 33 3.32 -10.25 17.60
CA ILE A 33 3.15 -9.03 16.81
C ILE A 33 1.70 -8.58 16.90
N ARG A 34 1.47 -7.27 16.96
CA ARG A 34 0.12 -6.69 16.84
C ARG A 34 0.00 -6.00 15.48
N ALA A 35 -1.17 -6.11 14.85
CA ALA A 35 -1.41 -5.57 13.51
C ALA A 35 -1.19 -4.05 13.39
N CYS A 36 -1.30 -3.33 14.50
CA CYS A 36 -1.10 -1.88 14.56
C CYS A 36 0.33 -1.45 14.91
N ASP A 37 1.12 -2.35 15.46
CA ASP A 37 2.49 -2.02 15.82
C ASP A 37 3.21 -1.85 14.48
N SER A 38 3.54 -0.60 14.12
CA SER A 38 4.31 -0.23 12.92
C SER A 38 3.64 -0.44 11.54
N SER A 39 2.43 0.10 11.31
CA SER A 39 1.85 0.21 9.96
C SER A 39 1.80 1.66 9.48
N CYS A 40 2.03 1.90 8.19
CA CYS A 40 1.77 3.21 7.58
C CYS A 40 0.28 3.57 7.62
N ALA A 41 -0.61 2.57 7.71
CA ALA A 41 -2.04 2.80 7.91
C ALA A 41 -2.38 3.19 9.36
N SER A 42 -1.44 3.12 10.31
CA SER A 42 -1.67 3.53 11.71
C SER A 42 -1.90 5.03 11.88
N PHE A 43 -1.71 5.85 10.83
CA PHE A 43 -2.20 7.24 10.78
C PHE A 43 -3.72 7.34 10.66
N SER A 44 -4.37 6.29 10.17
CA SER A 44 -5.82 6.12 10.22
C SER A 44 -6.26 5.58 11.58
N THR A 45 -7.50 5.83 12.00
CA THR A 45 -8.08 5.48 13.30
C THR A 45 -8.30 3.97 13.51
N MET A 46 -7.32 3.12 13.20
CA MET A 46 -7.40 1.68 13.42
C MET A 46 -7.48 1.36 14.92
N GLN A 47 -8.56 0.69 15.32
CA GLN A 47 -8.69 0.12 16.66
C GLN A 47 -7.82 -1.13 16.77
N CYS A 48 -6.80 -1.04 17.60
CA CYS A 48 -5.85 -2.12 17.81
C CYS A 48 -6.41 -3.15 18.77
N THR A 49 -6.47 -4.41 18.31
CA THR A 49 -6.73 -5.52 19.22
C THR A 49 -5.52 -5.74 20.12
N ARG A 50 -5.77 -6.12 21.37
CA ARG A 50 -4.71 -6.51 22.31
C ARG A 50 -4.10 -7.87 21.99
N ASN A 51 -4.75 -8.64 21.13
CA ASN A 51 -4.31 -9.96 20.75
C ASN A 51 -3.12 -9.85 19.80
N CYS A 52 -2.03 -10.52 20.13
CA CYS A 52 -0.89 -10.65 19.24
C CYS A 52 -0.91 -12.00 18.49
N PHE A 53 -0.22 -12.02 17.36
CA PHE A 53 -0.04 -13.20 16.52
C PHE A 53 1.43 -13.34 16.14
N GLU A 54 1.82 -14.54 15.77
CA GLU A 54 3.16 -14.84 15.30
C GLU A 54 3.35 -14.38 13.85
N GLY A 55 4.49 -13.77 13.50
CA GLY A 55 4.77 -13.34 12.13
C GLY A 55 6.08 -12.58 11.97
N CYS A 56 6.11 -11.68 10.98
CA CYS A 56 7.22 -10.75 10.73
C CYS A 56 6.84 -9.34 11.14
N ARG A 57 7.70 -8.70 11.94
CA ARG A 57 7.56 -7.32 12.39
C ARG A 57 8.58 -6.44 11.70
N CYS A 58 8.19 -5.24 11.30
CA CYS A 58 9.14 -4.26 10.77
C CYS A 58 10.17 -3.89 11.84
N ASN A 59 11.41 -3.71 11.41
CA ASN A 59 12.49 -3.22 12.29
C ASN A 59 12.18 -1.79 12.76
N ASP A 60 12.80 -1.37 13.87
CA ASP A 60 12.65 -0.02 14.38
C ASP A 60 12.99 1.03 13.30
N GLY A 61 12.12 2.04 13.16
CA GLY A 61 12.22 3.06 12.11
C GLY A 61 11.57 2.69 10.77
N TYR A 62 11.07 1.45 10.63
CA TYR A 62 10.32 1.00 9.46
C TYR A 62 8.84 0.78 9.80
N LEU A 63 7.99 1.03 8.82
CA LEU A 63 6.54 0.87 8.89
C LEU A 63 6.06 -0.01 7.74
N PHE A 64 5.08 -0.86 8.00
CA PHE A 64 4.47 -1.74 6.99
C PHE A 64 3.52 -0.94 6.10
N ASP A 65 3.77 -0.92 4.80
CA ASP A 65 2.94 -0.21 3.80
C ASP A 65 1.80 -1.08 3.23
N GLY A 66 1.61 -2.30 3.76
CA GLY A 66 0.70 -3.31 3.20
C GLY A 66 1.41 -4.40 2.39
N ASN A 67 2.66 -4.19 2.00
CA ASN A 67 3.46 -5.15 1.23
C ASN A 67 4.90 -5.31 1.74
N ALA A 68 5.54 -4.23 2.18
CA ALA A 68 6.92 -4.21 2.65
C ALA A 68 7.12 -3.25 3.83
N CYS A 69 8.23 -3.43 4.54
CA CYS A 69 8.67 -2.50 5.58
C CYS A 69 9.46 -1.35 4.95
N VAL A 70 8.90 -0.15 5.00
CA VAL A 70 9.44 1.07 4.39
C VAL A 70 9.74 2.13 5.46
N LEU A 71 10.63 3.07 5.14
CA LEU A 71 10.86 4.23 6.01
C LEU A 71 9.60 5.08 6.11
N LEU A 72 9.44 5.80 7.23
CA LEU A 72 8.31 6.71 7.46
C LEU A 72 8.08 7.66 6.28
N GLU A 73 9.13 8.26 5.72
CA GLU A 73 9.07 9.18 4.56
C GLU A 73 8.49 8.55 3.29
N LYS A 74 8.49 7.21 3.21
CA LYS A 74 7.93 6.44 2.10
C LYS A 74 6.54 5.90 2.39
N CYS A 75 5.98 6.18 3.56
CA CYS A 75 4.59 5.86 3.83
C CYS A 75 3.69 6.64 2.86
N GLY A 76 2.68 5.96 2.35
CA GLY A 76 1.64 6.50 1.50
C GLY A 76 0.64 7.42 2.23
N CYS A 77 -0.55 7.52 1.65
CA CYS A 77 -1.62 8.42 2.05
C CYS A 77 -2.97 7.73 2.03
N THR A 78 -3.91 8.16 2.87
CA THR A 78 -5.29 7.67 2.85
C THR A 78 -6.19 8.69 2.16
N HIS A 79 -6.88 8.29 1.10
CA HIS A 79 -7.85 9.12 0.40
C HIS A 79 -9.13 8.34 0.13
N ASN A 80 -10.27 8.81 0.64
CA ASN A 80 -11.58 8.13 0.53
C ASN A 80 -11.51 6.64 0.89
N GLU A 81 -10.92 6.31 2.04
CA GLU A 81 -10.74 4.95 2.55
C GLU A 81 -9.78 4.06 1.74
N LEU A 82 -9.21 4.58 0.64
CA LEU A 82 -8.18 3.91 -0.15
C LEU A 82 -6.80 4.36 0.31
N TYR A 83 -5.92 3.39 0.57
CA TYR A 83 -4.51 3.64 0.79
C TYR A 83 -3.78 3.74 -0.55
N LEU A 84 -3.12 4.88 -0.77
CA LEU A 84 -2.28 5.18 -1.94
C LEU A 84 -0.83 5.15 -1.51
N LYS A 85 0.04 4.45 -2.24
CA LYS A 85 1.49 4.53 -1.99
C LYS A 85 2.02 5.92 -2.33
N ALA A 86 3.16 6.29 -1.74
CA ALA A 86 3.83 7.52 -2.11
C ALA A 86 4.14 7.55 -3.61
N GLY A 87 3.69 8.59 -4.30
CA GLY A 87 3.77 8.76 -5.75
C GLY A 87 2.58 8.20 -6.55
N GLU A 88 1.65 7.48 -5.93
CA GLU A 88 0.44 7.02 -6.62
C GLU A 88 -0.54 8.17 -6.87
N THR A 89 -1.21 8.09 -8.02
CA THR A 89 -2.21 9.06 -8.47
C THR A 89 -3.51 8.35 -8.78
N ILE A 90 -4.63 8.95 -8.36
CA ILE A 90 -5.98 8.52 -8.75
C ILE A 90 -6.71 9.67 -9.45
N PHE A 91 -7.57 9.34 -10.42
CA PHE A 91 -8.35 10.31 -11.17
C PHE A 91 -9.79 10.40 -10.67
N SER A 92 -10.41 11.56 -10.89
CA SER A 92 -11.85 11.73 -10.72
C SER A 92 -12.61 10.86 -11.72
N THR A 93 -13.90 10.66 -11.47
CA THR A 93 -14.78 9.82 -12.31
C THR A 93 -14.81 10.24 -13.78
N ASN A 94 -14.60 11.52 -14.05
CA ASN A 94 -14.57 12.17 -15.35
C ASN A 94 -13.16 12.63 -15.78
N CYS A 95 -12.11 12.25 -15.03
CA CYS A 95 -10.72 12.66 -15.27
C CYS A 95 -10.52 14.19 -15.38
N THR A 96 -11.37 14.99 -14.73
CA THR A 96 -11.20 16.47 -14.65
C THR A 96 -10.33 16.91 -13.46
N GLY A 97 -9.97 15.96 -12.60
CA GLY A 97 -9.07 16.20 -11.48
C GLY A 97 -8.32 14.92 -11.13
N LYS A 98 -7.17 15.07 -10.48
CA LYS A 98 -6.40 13.95 -9.95
C LYS A 98 -5.89 14.26 -8.55
N TRP A 99 -5.73 13.20 -7.75
CA TRP A 99 -5.14 13.23 -6.43
C TRP A 99 -3.84 12.45 -6.45
N THR A 100 -2.74 13.08 -6.06
CA THR A 100 -1.42 12.44 -5.99
C THR A 100 -0.94 12.42 -4.54
N CYS A 101 -0.56 11.24 -4.07
CA CYS A 101 0.04 11.06 -2.75
C CYS A 101 1.51 11.50 -2.78
N GLN A 102 1.88 12.52 -2.01
CA GLN A 102 3.30 12.93 -1.83
C GLN A 102 4.00 12.12 -0.73
N GLY A 103 3.27 11.25 -0.05
CA GLY A 103 3.71 10.51 1.12
C GLY A 103 3.36 11.22 2.43
N LEU A 104 3.59 10.55 3.55
CA LEU A 104 3.30 11.06 4.90
C LEU A 104 1.85 11.58 5.05
N ASP A 105 0.89 10.85 4.47
CA ASP A 105 -0.53 11.22 4.47
C ASP A 105 -0.87 12.56 3.80
N GLN A 106 0.02 13.07 2.92
CA GLN A 106 -0.20 14.29 2.15
C GLN A 106 -0.71 13.98 0.74
N VAL A 107 -1.95 14.36 0.48
CA VAL A 107 -2.59 14.22 -0.83
C VAL A 107 -2.77 15.59 -1.48
N ILE A 108 -2.24 15.75 -2.69
CA ILE A 108 -2.39 16.98 -3.49
C ILE A 108 -3.45 16.74 -4.56
N TYR A 109 -4.41 17.66 -4.63
CA TYR A 109 -5.38 17.72 -5.72
C TYR A 109 -4.93 18.72 -6.79
N GLU A 110 -5.12 18.36 -8.04
CA GLU A 110 -4.91 19.24 -9.19
C GLU A 110 -6.01 19.02 -10.24
N GLU A 111 -6.46 20.12 -10.86
CA GLU A 111 -7.33 20.06 -12.03
C GLU A 111 -6.53 19.52 -13.22
N THR A 112 -7.13 18.62 -13.98
CA THR A 112 -6.48 18.00 -15.13
C THR A 112 -7.50 17.64 -16.19
N ALA A 113 -7.04 17.34 -17.39
CA ALA A 113 -7.86 16.77 -18.44
C ALA A 113 -6.99 15.79 -19.21
N CYS A 114 -7.61 14.74 -19.77
CA CYS A 114 -6.93 13.87 -20.70
C CYS A 114 -6.44 14.67 -21.92
N GLN A 115 -5.30 14.26 -22.48
CA GLN A 115 -4.76 14.89 -23.68
C GLN A 115 -5.73 14.73 -24.87
N ASP A 116 -5.57 15.55 -25.92
CA ASP A 116 -6.50 15.62 -27.08
C ASP A 116 -6.82 14.27 -27.76
N GLU A 117 -6.00 13.23 -27.54
CA GLU A 117 -6.19 11.88 -28.10
C GLU A 117 -6.55 10.81 -27.06
N GLU A 118 -6.64 11.18 -25.79
CA GLU A 118 -6.95 10.29 -24.68
C GLU A 118 -8.39 10.50 -24.20
N ILE A 119 -9.01 9.43 -23.76
CA ILE A 119 -10.34 9.46 -23.17
C ILE A 119 -10.25 8.91 -21.73
N CYS A 120 -11.15 9.40 -20.88
CA CYS A 120 -11.26 8.91 -19.51
C CYS A 120 -11.87 7.50 -19.50
N ILE A 121 -11.02 6.50 -19.31
CA ILE A 121 -11.40 5.09 -19.36
C ILE A 121 -11.24 4.42 -17.99
N LEU A 122 -11.95 3.32 -17.80
CA LEU A 122 -11.80 2.46 -16.63
C LEU A 122 -10.91 1.27 -17.04
N GLN A 123 -9.69 1.22 -16.53
CA GLN A 123 -8.76 0.11 -16.76
C GLN A 123 -8.51 -0.60 -15.43
N ASN A 124 -8.79 -1.90 -15.37
CA ASN A 124 -8.61 -2.72 -14.15
C ASN A 124 -9.28 -2.14 -12.89
N GLY A 125 -10.43 -1.48 -13.06
CA GLY A 125 -11.17 -0.85 -11.96
C GLY A 125 -10.68 0.54 -11.53
N VAL A 126 -9.63 1.08 -12.15
CA VAL A 126 -9.11 2.43 -11.88
C VAL A 126 -9.38 3.35 -13.07
N ARG A 127 -9.78 4.60 -12.79
CA ARG A 127 -9.96 5.64 -13.82
C ARG A 127 -8.60 6.20 -14.22
N GLY A 128 -8.41 6.38 -15.52
CA GLY A 128 -7.21 7.00 -16.07
C GLY A 128 -7.43 7.50 -17.48
N CYS A 129 -6.52 8.35 -17.93
CA CYS A 129 -6.46 8.77 -19.33
C CYS A 129 -5.77 7.68 -20.14
N GLY A 130 -6.40 7.26 -21.22
CA GLY A 130 -5.80 6.33 -22.15
C GLY A 130 -6.44 6.42 -23.52
N ARG A 131 -5.74 5.89 -24.51
CA ARG A 131 -6.27 5.81 -25.87
C ARG A 131 -7.43 4.83 -25.90
N ARG A 132 -8.44 5.15 -26.71
CA ARG A 132 -9.54 4.21 -26.97
C ARG A 132 -8.97 2.96 -27.64
N GLU A 133 -9.14 1.78 -27.02
CA GLU A 133 -8.79 0.50 -27.66
C GLU A 133 -9.45 0.43 -29.05
N GLY A 134 -8.64 0.15 -30.08
CA GLY A 134 -9.10 0.03 -31.47
C GLY A 134 -8.89 1.25 -32.38
N GLN A 135 -8.25 2.33 -31.93
CA GLN A 135 -7.85 3.43 -32.83
C GLN A 135 -6.46 3.20 -33.44
N CYS A 136 -6.42 2.68 -34.67
CA CYS A 136 -5.22 2.67 -35.50
C CYS A 136 -5.22 3.94 -36.37
N LYS A 137 -4.18 4.78 -36.26
CA LYS A 137 -3.97 5.94 -37.15
C LYS A 137 -2.84 5.60 -38.12
N ILE A 138 -3.11 5.75 -39.41
CA ILE A 138 -2.08 5.65 -40.46
C ILE A 138 -1.45 7.03 -40.58
N SER A 139 -0.20 7.19 -40.15
CA SER A 139 0.59 8.39 -40.48
C SER A 139 1.04 8.28 -41.94
N ARG A 140 0.60 9.22 -42.78
CA ARG A 140 1.18 9.39 -44.11
C ARG A 140 2.40 10.29 -43.99
N GLU A 141 3.53 9.69 -43.68
CA GLU A 141 4.84 10.29 -43.90
C GLU A 141 5.59 9.40 -44.90
N ALA A 142 5.37 9.69 -46.18
CA ALA A 142 6.24 9.29 -47.26
C ALA A 142 6.08 10.34 -48.36
N GLN A 143 6.95 11.34 -48.34
CA GLN A 143 7.25 12.16 -49.50
C GLN A 143 8.74 12.04 -49.79
#